data_AF-A0A965RW65-F1
#
_entry.id   AF-A0A965RW65-F1
#
_cell.length_a   1.000
_cell.length_b   1.000
_cell.length_c   1.000
_cell.angle_alpha   90.00
_cell.angle_beta   90.00
_cell.angle_gamma   90.00
#
_symmetry.space_group_name_H-M   'P 1'
#
loop_
_entity.id
_entity.type
_entity.pdbx_description
1 polymer ?
#
loop_
_entity_poly.entity_id
_entity_poly.type
_entity_poly.pdbx_seq_one_letter_code
_entity_poly.pdbx_strand_id
1 'polypeptide(L)'
;NRNPYFNMVEKKEDGFVQLVKSQGSILARQLAPEVYDMNASFYIFKKSFFDEQFKSSITPKSLAYVMKHICFDIDHSIDFKIMELIIKEGILESEN
;
A
#
# COMPACT_ATOMS: atom_id res chain seq x y z
N ASN A 1 -7.78 7.25 -1.97
CA ASN A 1 -7.61 6.01 -2.76
C ASN A 1 -7.29 4.81 -1.86
N ARG A 2 -8.30 4.10 -1.36
CA ARG A 2 -8.13 2.84 -0.61
C ARG A 2 -9.27 1.91 -0.96
N ASN A 3 -8.98 0.85 -1.70
CA ASN A 3 -9.97 -0.08 -2.20
C ASN A 3 -9.53 -1.53 -1.89
N PRO A 4 -10.29 -2.28 -1.07
CA PRO A 4 -9.93 -3.64 -0.65
C PRO A 4 -9.90 -4.66 -1.80
N TYR A 5 -10.39 -4.29 -2.98
CA TYR A 5 -10.32 -5.12 -4.18
C TYR A 5 -9.07 -4.84 -5.03
N PHE A 6 -8.27 -3.82 -4.70
CA PHE A 6 -7.22 -3.35 -5.59
C PHE A 6 -5.90 -3.04 -4.88
N ASN A 7 -5.91 -2.20 -3.85
CA ASN A 7 -4.68 -1.64 -3.27
C ASN A 7 -4.62 -1.72 -1.74
N MET A 8 -5.36 -2.63 -1.13
CA MET A 8 -5.22 -2.92 0.30
C MET A 8 -4.85 -4.38 0.49
N VAL A 9 -3.80 -4.63 1.26
CA VAL A 9 -3.24 -5.97 1.47
C VAL A 9 -3.07 -6.31 2.93
N GLU A 10 -3.17 -7.59 3.24
CA GLU A 10 -2.88 -8.18 4.54
C GLU A 10 -1.76 -9.23 4.41
N LYS A 11 -1.01 -9.46 5.49
CA LYS A 11 0.00 -10.53 5.54
C LYS A 11 -0.69 -11.89 5.70
N LYS A 12 -0.26 -12.85 4.89
CA LYS A 12 -0.58 -14.26 5.05
C LYS A 12 0.36 -14.90 6.07
N GLU A 13 -0.03 -16.07 6.58
CA GLU A 13 0.79 -16.89 7.49
C GLU A 13 2.12 -17.35 6.86
N ASP A 14 2.16 -17.47 5.52
CA ASP A 14 3.35 -17.87 4.76
C ASP A 14 4.35 -16.72 4.52
N GLY A 15 4.08 -15.53 5.06
CA GLY A 15 4.94 -14.35 4.95
C GLY A 15 4.75 -13.51 3.68
N PHE A 16 3.92 -13.96 2.73
CA PHE A 16 3.52 -13.16 1.56
C PHE A 16 2.28 -12.30 1.87
N VAL A 17 1.86 -11.47 0.93
CA VAL A 17 0.66 -10.62 1.07
C VAL A 17 -0.45 -11.00 0.11
N GLN A 18 -1.69 -10.68 0.47
CA GLN A 18 -2.89 -10.86 -0.35
C GLN A 18 -3.86 -9.68 -0.20
N LEU A 19 -4.82 -9.53 -1.12
CA LEU A 19 -5.89 -8.55 -0.97
C LEU A 19 -6.76 -8.87 0.26
N VAL A 20 -7.17 -7.84 1.00
CA VAL A 20 -7.92 -7.95 2.27
C VAL A 20 -9.23 -8.73 2.18
N LYS A 21 -9.84 -8.81 0.99
CA LYS A 21 -11.17 -9.38 0.82
C LYS A 21 -11.23 -10.92 0.96
N SER A 22 -10.19 -11.56 1.48
CA SER A 22 -10.10 -13.00 1.75
C SER A 22 -10.77 -13.44 3.05
N GLN A 23 -11.07 -12.54 3.99
CA GLN A 23 -11.51 -12.89 5.35
C GLN A 23 -13.05 -12.94 5.52
N GLY A 24 -13.49 -13.79 6.45
CA GLY A 24 -14.90 -13.89 6.87
C GLY A 24 -15.36 -12.73 7.76
N SER A 25 -16.45 -12.92 8.51
CA SER A 25 -17.04 -11.86 9.35
C SER A 25 -16.12 -11.46 10.50
N ILE A 26 -15.68 -10.20 10.51
CA ILE A 26 -14.92 -9.59 11.61
C ILE A 26 -15.91 -8.88 12.55
N LEU A 27 -15.96 -9.28 13.82
CA LEU A 27 -16.96 -8.80 14.78
C LEU A 27 -16.56 -7.50 15.50
N ALA A 28 -15.28 -7.14 15.50
CA ALA A 28 -14.78 -5.92 16.13
C ALA A 28 -13.45 -5.43 15.52
N ARG A 29 -13.19 -4.12 15.56
CA ARG A 29 -12.03 -3.50 14.91
C ARG A 29 -10.69 -4.03 15.43
N GLN A 30 -10.57 -4.24 16.73
CA GLN A 30 -9.37 -4.77 17.38
C GLN A 30 -9.05 -6.23 17.02
N LEU A 31 -10.04 -6.94 16.46
CA LEU A 31 -9.88 -8.32 15.98
C LEU A 31 -9.60 -8.36 14.47
N ALA A 32 -9.65 -7.21 13.80
CA ALA A 32 -9.31 -7.14 12.39
C ALA A 32 -7.81 -7.38 12.21
N PRO A 33 -7.40 -8.08 11.14
CA PRO A 33 -5.99 -8.22 10.81
C PRO A 33 -5.38 -6.86 10.50
N GLU A 34 -4.06 -6.78 10.62
CA GLU A 34 -3.32 -5.62 10.16
C GLU A 34 -3.42 -5.51 8.64
N VAL A 35 -3.83 -4.33 8.17
CA VAL A 35 -4.05 -4.04 6.75
C VAL A 35 -3.21 -2.84 6.35
N TYR A 36 -2.56 -2.96 5.19
CA TYR A 36 -1.72 -1.93 4.60
C TYR A 36 -2.35 -1.41 3.30
N ASP A 37 -2.27 -0.10 3.07
CA ASP A 37 -2.55 0.47 1.76
C ASP A 37 -1.27 0.50 0.91
N MET A 38 -1.39 0.09 -0.36
CA MET A 38 -0.31 0.25 -1.33
C MET A 38 -0.33 1.69 -1.84
N ASN A 39 0.69 2.46 -1.48
CA ASN A 39 0.89 3.86 -1.88
C ASN A 39 1.36 4.04 -3.34
N ALA A 40 1.41 2.97 -4.12
CA ALA A 40 1.81 2.92 -5.51
C ALA A 40 3.20 3.52 -5.86
N SER A 41 4.06 3.80 -4.88
CA SER A 41 5.35 4.45 -5.14
C SER A 41 6.36 3.52 -5.81
N PHE A 42 6.44 2.27 -5.35
CA PHE A 42 7.42 1.30 -5.84
C PHE A 42 6.77 -0.06 -6.10
N TYR A 43 7.01 -0.58 -7.30
CA TYR A 43 6.72 -1.97 -7.65
C TYR A 43 7.99 -2.60 -8.21
N ILE A 44 8.43 -3.69 -7.59
CA ILE A 44 9.66 -4.39 -7.97
C ILE A 44 9.28 -5.78 -8.44
N PHE A 45 9.53 -6.07 -9.72
CA PHE A 45 9.18 -7.33 -10.35
C PHE A 45 10.43 -8.10 -10.77
N LYS A 46 10.41 -9.42 -10.59
CA LYS A 46 11.34 -10.33 -11.26
C LYS A 46 10.86 -10.56 -12.69
N LYS A 47 11.77 -10.91 -13.61
CA LYS A 47 11.42 -11.25 -14.99
C LYS A 47 10.30 -12.31 -15.08
N SER A 48 10.34 -13.32 -14.22
CA SER A 48 9.35 -14.40 -14.18
C SER A 48 7.91 -13.91 -13.99
N PHE A 49 7.70 -12.75 -13.38
CA PHE A 49 6.37 -12.13 -13.28
C PHE A 49 5.72 -11.95 -14.66
N PHE A 50 6.50 -11.49 -15.63
CA PHE A 50 6.03 -11.26 -16.99
C PHE A 50 5.92 -12.56 -17.79
N ASP A 51 6.85 -13.50 -17.57
CA ASP A 51 6.81 -14.83 -18.21
C ASP A 51 5.55 -15.61 -17.76
N GLU A 52 5.16 -15.49 -16.47
CA GLU A 52 3.96 -16.09 -15.88
C GLU A 52 2.66 -15.33 -16.23
N GLN A 53 2.75 -14.18 -16.92
CA GLN A 53 1.62 -13.38 -17.42
C GLN A 53 0.60 -13.00 -16.33
N PHE A 54 1.07 -12.65 -15.12
CA PHE A 54 0.20 -12.16 -14.06
C PHE A 54 -0.53 -10.87 -14.48
N LYS A 55 -1.84 -10.82 -14.18
CA LYS A 55 -2.71 -9.67 -14.51
C LYS A 55 -2.81 -8.63 -13.39
N SER A 56 -2.27 -8.96 -12.21
CA SER A 56 -2.27 -8.11 -11.03
C SER A 56 -0.85 -7.95 -10.52
N SER A 57 -0.53 -6.78 -9.99
CA SER A 57 0.75 -6.52 -9.29
C SER A 57 0.87 -7.31 -7.97
N ILE A 58 -0.27 -7.77 -7.43
CA ILE A 58 -0.32 -8.67 -6.28
C ILE A 58 -0.48 -10.10 -6.79
N THR A 59 0.50 -10.94 -6.45
CA THR A 59 0.57 -12.36 -6.80
C THR A 59 0.65 -13.19 -5.52
N PRO A 60 0.48 -14.52 -5.58
CA PRO A 60 0.63 -15.39 -4.41
C PRO A 60 1.99 -15.29 -3.70
N LYS A 61 3.03 -14.78 -4.39
CA LYS A 61 4.42 -14.64 -3.90
C LYS A 61 4.83 -13.18 -3.67
N SER A 62 3.88 -12.24 -3.65
CA SER A 62 4.20 -10.83 -3.41
C SER A 62 4.58 -10.59 -1.96
N LEU A 63 5.60 -9.76 -1.74
CA LEU A 63 6.00 -9.25 -0.44
C LEU A 63 5.63 -7.77 -0.35
N ALA A 64 5.39 -7.26 0.86
CA ALA A 64 5.18 -5.84 1.09
C ALA A 64 6.36 -5.24 1.87
N TYR A 65 6.81 -4.07 1.44
CA TYR A 65 7.75 -3.23 2.18
C TYR A 65 6.98 -2.06 2.80
N VAL A 66 6.92 -2.01 4.13
CA VAL A 66 6.19 -0.97 4.85
C VAL A 66 7.08 0.27 4.94
N MET A 67 6.68 1.32 4.25
CA MET A 67 7.38 2.61 4.28
C MET A 67 7.00 3.38 5.53
N LYS A 68 8.01 3.96 6.22
CA LYS A 68 7.78 4.81 7.39
C LYS A 68 7.50 6.28 7.04
N HIS A 69 7.75 6.68 5.80
CA HIS A 69 7.53 8.05 5.35
C HIS A 69 6.11 8.25 4.85
N ILE A 70 5.62 9.47 5.03
CA ILE A 70 4.35 9.90 4.47
C ILE A 70 4.49 9.97 2.93
N CYS A 71 3.56 9.33 2.23
CA CYS A 71 3.46 9.40 0.77
C CYS A 71 2.20 10.17 0.39
N PHE A 72 2.34 11.13 -0.52
CA PHE A 72 1.25 11.93 -1.06
C PHE A 72 1.22 11.82 -2.58
N ASP A 73 0.10 11.31 -3.10
CA ASP A 73 -0.21 11.40 -4.52
C ASP A 73 -0.72 12.82 -4.84
N ILE A 74 -0.22 13.42 -5.91
CA ILE A 74 -0.66 14.73 -6.38
C ILE A 74 -1.54 14.51 -7.61
N ASP A 75 -2.83 14.30 -7.37
CA ASP A 75 -3.81 14.02 -8.42
C ASP A 75 -4.56 15.29 -8.86
N HIS A 76 -4.77 16.23 -7.92
CA HIS A 76 -5.51 17.46 -8.11
C HIS A 76 -4.70 18.69 -7.67
N SER A 77 -5.12 19.87 -8.13
CA SER A 77 -4.45 21.13 -7.82
C SER A 77 -4.41 21.47 -6.32
N ILE A 78 -5.38 20.97 -5.54
CA ILE A 78 -5.39 21.15 -4.08
C ILE A 78 -4.31 20.32 -3.39
N ASP A 79 -3.97 19.15 -3.91
CA ASP A 79 -2.96 18.26 -3.33
C ASP A 79 -1.59 18.93 -3.36
N PHE A 80 -1.27 19.62 -4.45
CA PHE A 80 -0.05 20.42 -4.56
C PHE A 80 0.01 21.55 -3.52
N LYS A 81 -1.11 22.26 -3.27
CA LYS A 81 -1.17 23.31 -2.25
C LYS A 81 -0.97 22.75 -0.85
N ILE A 82 -1.57 21.60 -0.56
CA ILE A 82 -1.40 20.91 0.72
C ILE A 82 0.07 20.49 0.90
N MET A 83 0.68 19.89 -0.13
CA MET A 83 2.11 19.54 -0.11
C MET A 83 2.99 20.77 0.15
N GLU A 84 2.72 21.89 -0.52
CA GLU A 84 3.47 23.13 -0.33
C GLU A 84 3.38 23.64 1.11
N LEU A 85 2.18 23.63 1.71
CA LEU A 85 1.98 24.02 3.10
C LEU A 85 2.73 23.09 4.06
N ILE A 86 2.63 21.77 3.85
CA ILE A 86 3.31 20.77 4.68
C ILE A 86 4.83 20.98 4.67
N ILE A 87 5.42 21.27 3.51
CA ILE A 87 6.85 21.55 3.36
C ILE A 87 7.21 22.87 4.05
N LYS A 88 6.43 23.94 3.84
CA LYS A 88 6.67 25.27 4.44
C LYS A 88 6.64 25.24 5.97
N GLU A 89 5.73 24.47 6.55
CA GLU A 89 5.58 24.33 7.99
C GLU A 89 6.56 23.32 8.61
N GLY A 90 7.39 22.65 7.81
CA GLY A 90 8.34 21.64 8.30
C GLY A 90 7.68 20.42 8.94
N ILE A 91 6.44 20.10 8.54
CA ILE A 91 5.66 18.99 9.12
C ILE A 91 6.20 17.63 8.64
N LEU A 92 6.87 17.58 7.49
CA LEU A 92 7.57 16.39 7.04
C LEU A 92 8.92 16.29 7.74
N GLU A 93 9.05 15.34 8.66
CA GLU A 93 10.34 14.93 9.18
C GLU A 93 11.14 14.24 8.06
N SER A 94 12.23 14.87 7.60
CA SER A 94 13.27 14.13 6.92
C SER A 94 14.01 13.31 7.97
N GLU A 95 13.97 11.98 7.88
CA GLU A 95 14.87 11.14 8.67
C GLU A 95 16.31 11.58 8.32
N ASN A 96 17.01 12.15 9.30
CA ASN A 96 18.46 12.36 9.28
C ASN A 96 19.17 11.04 9.52
#